data_AF-A0A3E5DJD2-F1
#
_entry.id   AF-A0A3E5DJD2-F1
#
_cell.length_a   1.000
_cell.length_b   1.000
_cell.length_c   1.000
_cell.angle_alpha   90.00
_cell.angle_beta   90.00
_cell.angle_gamma   90.00
#
_symmetry.space_group_name_H-M   'P 1'
#
loop_
_entity.id
_entity.type
_entity.pdbx_description
1 polymer ?
#
loop_
_entity_poly.entity_id
_entity_poly.type
_entity_poly.pdbx_seq_one_letter_code
_entity_poly.pdbx_strand_id
1 'polypeptide(L)'
;MKQYWSFFKSGKFAFLALFFVSLTVISCDNDDDNNVSPDPPIEKGEIELAENAQALNYFDFINPNDVEILNADTTQIRVSQAYLDKIKTKVNKNDVLSIWRSIDTPPFIRKVSNVSANGKDAILTTTQGTLADLIEHGDFKLSTELYVNYGEKGLKNRYSKDGVYHPSVVIFSGTEDNGKKYATAEELLAQEATWHIFNKDGITNYSYEEKGLRIGLKDVQTHTALDLEIGINISWFKLRNFDCYFTGEYKLDGPLFVEWDVKDKSSGGEVPLVYYPPIVVVFPIAGPIHISVMVIPTLTMDCNAHAKGTIGITLPMTFDSSFKLGPSYARDRGWVFYKEYNHSFNCYVDRTNITYSGEVAASLGVYFKTEVNIAYCGGPFVKVGPSVSTDLSASVVTGSDYQFKVNTSGKFKLAGKTGAELHIVGYSLGKWETEYVLAEKDAWNKEFIVDMWPK
;
A
#
# COMPACT_ATOMS: atom_id res chain seq x y z
N MET A 1 -21.24 -30.66 -16.84
CA MET A 1 -20.60 -31.37 -15.71
C MET A 1 -19.61 -32.36 -16.29
N LYS A 2 -18.38 -32.36 -15.77
CA LYS A 2 -17.16 -33.10 -16.16
C LYS A 2 -16.27 -32.50 -17.27
N GLN A 3 -14.99 -32.44 -16.88
CA GLN A 3 -13.73 -32.33 -17.62
C GLN A 3 -13.37 -30.97 -18.25
N TYR A 4 -12.52 -30.21 -17.54
CA TYR A 4 -11.28 -29.62 -18.05
C TYR A 4 -10.38 -29.22 -16.87
N TRP A 5 -9.47 -30.12 -16.49
CA TRP A 5 -8.34 -29.87 -15.59
C TRP A 5 -7.17 -30.67 -16.14
N SER A 6 -6.32 -30.04 -16.96
CA SER A 6 -4.89 -30.34 -17.11
C SER A 6 -4.31 -29.51 -18.26
N PHE A 7 -3.98 -28.24 -18.03
CA PHE A 7 -3.12 -27.51 -18.98
C PHE A 7 -2.34 -26.37 -18.31
N PHE A 8 -1.74 -26.61 -17.13
CA PHE A 8 -0.64 -25.76 -16.64
C PHE A 8 0.35 -26.59 -15.82
N LYS A 9 1.16 -27.39 -16.53
CA LYS A 9 2.45 -27.92 -16.06
C LYS A 9 3.42 -27.77 -17.23
N SER A 10 4.61 -27.25 -16.95
CA SER A 10 5.58 -26.64 -17.89
C SER A 10 5.15 -25.24 -18.35
N GLY A 11 5.86 -24.14 -18.08
CA GLY A 11 7.28 -23.99 -17.79
C GLY A 11 7.95 -23.42 -19.02
N LYS A 12 7.98 -22.08 -19.13
CA LYS A 12 8.68 -21.28 -20.15
C LYS A 12 8.12 -21.46 -21.58
N PHE A 13 7.31 -20.50 -22.06
CA PHE A 13 7.32 -19.97 -23.45
C PHE A 13 6.08 -19.14 -23.89
N ALA A 14 5.08 -18.88 -23.04
CA ALA A 14 3.89 -18.11 -23.46
C ALA A 14 3.71 -16.74 -22.77
N PHE A 15 4.76 -16.21 -22.12
CA PHE A 15 4.70 -14.95 -21.34
C PHE A 15 5.17 -13.70 -22.11
N LEU A 16 5.59 -13.82 -23.38
CA LEU A 16 6.23 -12.72 -24.11
C LEU A 16 5.27 -11.91 -25.00
N ALA A 17 4.03 -12.37 -25.24
CA ALA A 17 3.12 -11.74 -26.20
C ALA A 17 2.02 -10.85 -25.59
N LEU A 18 1.83 -10.85 -24.26
CA LEU A 18 0.84 -10.00 -23.58
C LEU A 18 1.47 -8.84 -22.77
N PHE A 19 2.80 -8.78 -22.72
CA PHE A 19 3.57 -7.77 -21.98
C PHE A 19 3.73 -6.44 -22.75
N PHE A 20 3.13 -6.33 -23.94
CA PHE A 20 3.34 -5.21 -24.88
C PHE A 20 2.15 -4.26 -25.06
N VAL A 21 1.10 -4.30 -24.21
CA VAL A 21 -0.10 -3.46 -24.42
C VAL A 21 -0.58 -2.65 -23.20
N SER A 22 -0.14 -2.91 -21.96
CA SER A 22 -0.64 -2.15 -20.78
C SER A 22 0.35 -1.19 -20.11
N LEU A 23 1.63 -1.15 -20.53
CA LEU A 23 2.63 -0.17 -20.08
C LEU A 23 3.51 0.39 -21.22
N THR A 24 3.13 0.17 -22.48
CA THR A 24 3.87 0.56 -23.70
C THR A 24 3.16 1.62 -24.55
N VAL A 25 2.02 2.15 -24.11
CA VAL A 25 1.55 3.48 -24.53
C VAL A 25 2.08 4.42 -23.44
N ILE A 26 3.32 4.91 -23.45
CA ILE A 26 4.10 5.52 -24.54
C ILE A 26 5.58 5.14 -24.36
N SER A 27 6.08 4.15 -25.11
CA SER A 27 7.50 4.07 -25.49
C SER A 27 7.71 2.94 -26.48
N CYS A 28 7.49 3.23 -27.77
CA CYS A 28 8.20 2.66 -28.92
C CYS A 28 7.75 3.45 -30.17
N ASP A 29 8.37 4.59 -30.42
CA ASP A 29 8.81 4.91 -31.77
C ASP A 29 10.34 5.03 -31.67
N ASN A 30 11.02 4.10 -32.33
CA ASN A 30 12.41 4.26 -32.69
C ASN A 30 12.41 5.24 -33.86
N ASP A 31 12.58 6.51 -33.58
CA ASP A 31 13.27 7.41 -34.48
C ASP A 31 14.26 8.20 -33.62
N ASP A 32 15.54 7.88 -33.82
CA ASP A 32 16.66 8.73 -33.46
C ASP A 32 16.47 10.09 -34.16
N ASP A 33 15.98 11.08 -33.42
CA ASP A 33 16.29 12.47 -33.71
C ASP A 33 16.72 13.16 -32.42
N ASN A 34 18.03 13.34 -32.30
CA ASN A 34 18.73 14.11 -31.27
C ASN A 34 18.44 15.62 -31.40
N ASN A 35 17.17 16.01 -31.31
CA ASN A 35 16.81 17.43 -31.32
C ASN A 35 15.53 17.75 -30.54
N VAL A 36 15.39 17.19 -29.34
CA VAL A 36 14.46 17.75 -28.36
C VAL A 36 15.14 18.96 -27.73
N SER A 37 14.58 20.15 -28.00
CA SER A 37 14.94 21.39 -27.33
C SER A 37 15.09 21.15 -25.82
N PRO A 38 16.09 21.72 -25.13
CA PRO A 38 16.15 21.63 -23.68
C PRO A 38 14.80 22.10 -23.11
N ASP A 39 14.18 21.24 -22.29
CA ASP A 39 12.94 21.57 -21.59
C ASP A 39 13.18 22.88 -20.81
N PRO A 40 12.25 23.84 -20.85
CA PRO A 40 12.40 25.10 -20.11
C PRO A 40 12.59 24.82 -18.61
N PRO A 41 13.35 25.66 -17.90
CA PRO A 41 13.57 25.48 -16.48
C PRO A 41 12.23 25.53 -15.73
N ILE A 42 11.91 24.44 -15.03
CA ILE A 42 10.66 24.29 -14.26
C ILE A 42 10.81 25.07 -12.95
N GLU A 43 9.91 26.02 -12.70
CA GLU A 43 9.73 26.56 -11.34
C GLU A 43 9.01 25.51 -10.49
N LYS A 44 9.62 25.14 -9.36
CA LYS A 44 9.13 24.13 -8.42
C LYS A 44 7.72 24.50 -7.94
N GLY A 45 6.74 23.59 -8.08
CA GLY A 45 5.37 23.78 -7.59
C GLY A 45 4.32 24.19 -8.63
N GLU A 46 4.68 24.31 -9.91
CA GLU A 46 3.69 24.60 -10.96
C GLU A 46 2.97 23.32 -11.43
N ILE A 47 1.64 23.41 -11.56
CA ILE A 47 0.78 22.39 -12.15
C ILE A 47 0.03 23.01 -13.33
N GLU A 48 0.28 22.48 -14.51
CA GLU A 48 -0.43 22.76 -15.75
C GLU A 48 -1.41 21.62 -16.04
N LEU A 49 -2.67 21.98 -16.16
CA LEU A 49 -3.75 21.06 -16.48
C LEU A 49 -3.89 20.96 -18.00
N ALA A 50 -4.31 19.80 -18.49
CA ALA A 50 -4.64 19.65 -19.90
C ALA A 50 -5.73 20.67 -20.31
N GLU A 51 -5.65 21.22 -21.52
CA GLU A 51 -6.61 22.25 -21.99
C GLU A 51 -8.08 21.81 -21.93
N ASN A 52 -8.32 20.50 -22.07
CA ASN A 52 -9.63 19.86 -22.00
C ASN A 52 -10.00 19.34 -20.59
N ALA A 53 -9.19 19.65 -19.57
CA ALA A 53 -9.45 19.29 -18.18
C ALA A 53 -10.50 20.21 -17.55
N GLN A 54 -11.48 19.63 -16.88
CA GLN A 54 -12.53 20.36 -16.17
C GLN A 54 -12.81 19.74 -14.81
N ALA A 55 -13.24 20.56 -13.86
CA ALA A 55 -13.63 20.12 -12.53
C ALA A 55 -15.14 20.30 -12.32
N LEU A 56 -15.80 19.25 -11.85
CA LEU A 56 -17.18 19.31 -11.35
C LEU A 56 -17.13 19.08 -9.85
N ASN A 57 -17.29 20.15 -9.07
CA ASN A 57 -17.01 20.14 -7.63
C ASN A 57 -18.27 20.45 -6.81
N TYR A 58 -18.53 19.63 -5.81
CA TYR A 58 -19.71 19.76 -4.94
C TYR A 58 -19.80 21.10 -4.22
N PHE A 59 -18.68 21.77 -3.94
CA PHE A 59 -18.69 23.12 -3.36
C PHE A 59 -19.38 24.15 -4.26
N ASP A 60 -19.41 23.91 -5.57
CA ASP A 60 -20.02 24.79 -6.56
C ASP A 60 -21.45 24.36 -6.94
N PHE A 61 -21.95 23.25 -6.42
CA PHE A 61 -23.30 22.77 -6.76
C PHE A 61 -24.38 23.77 -6.31
N ILE A 62 -25.46 23.83 -7.08
CA ILE A 62 -26.69 24.55 -6.76
C ILE A 62 -27.64 23.61 -6.01
N ASN A 63 -27.72 22.36 -6.46
CA ASN A 63 -28.52 21.29 -5.90
C ASN A 63 -27.67 20.02 -5.72
N PRO A 64 -28.00 19.14 -4.75
CA PRO A 64 -27.26 17.88 -4.54
C PRO A 64 -27.20 16.96 -5.78
N ASN A 65 -28.17 17.08 -6.69
CA ASN A 65 -28.29 16.23 -7.88
C ASN A 65 -27.83 16.94 -9.18
N ASP A 66 -27.04 18.01 -9.07
CA ASP A 66 -26.49 18.67 -10.26
C ASP A 66 -25.50 17.78 -11.03
N VAL A 67 -24.86 16.83 -10.33
CA VAL A 67 -24.07 15.75 -10.95
C VAL A 67 -24.55 14.40 -10.40
N GLU A 68 -25.18 13.62 -11.26
CA GLU A 68 -25.81 12.36 -10.90
C GLU A 68 -25.21 11.19 -11.68
N ILE A 69 -24.75 10.17 -10.97
CA ILE A 69 -24.28 8.92 -11.56
C ILE A 69 -25.49 8.04 -11.88
N LEU A 70 -25.72 7.76 -13.16
CA LEU A 70 -26.85 6.96 -13.64
C LEU A 70 -26.54 5.45 -13.65
N ASN A 71 -25.29 5.09 -13.91
CA ASN A 71 -24.80 3.71 -13.86
C ASN A 71 -23.75 3.54 -12.75
N ALA A 72 -23.84 2.47 -11.97
CA ALA A 72 -22.94 2.24 -10.83
C ALA A 72 -21.44 2.22 -11.18
N ASP A 73 -21.10 1.84 -12.42
CA ASP A 73 -19.73 1.84 -12.95
C ASP A 73 -19.26 3.21 -13.48
N THR A 74 -20.06 4.25 -13.28
CA THR A 74 -19.86 5.65 -13.70
C THR A 74 -19.82 5.87 -15.22
N THR A 75 -20.20 4.88 -16.02
CA THR A 75 -20.21 4.99 -17.50
C THR A 75 -21.24 5.98 -18.03
N GLN A 76 -22.27 6.30 -17.25
CA GLN A 76 -23.27 7.32 -17.55
C GLN A 76 -23.45 8.29 -16.38
N ILE A 77 -23.35 9.59 -16.68
CA ILE A 77 -23.45 10.68 -15.71
C ILE A 77 -24.36 11.78 -16.28
N ARG A 78 -25.34 12.24 -15.51
CA ARG A 78 -26.14 13.43 -15.82
C ARG A 78 -25.50 14.65 -15.15
N VAL A 79 -25.40 15.75 -15.91
CA VAL A 79 -24.96 17.05 -15.41
C VAL A 79 -26.02 18.11 -15.72
N SER A 80 -26.43 18.83 -14.68
CA SER A 80 -27.39 19.93 -14.72
C SER A 80 -26.85 21.10 -15.55
N GLN A 81 -27.64 21.58 -16.50
CA GLN A 81 -27.23 22.73 -17.31
C GLN A 81 -27.17 24.02 -16.51
N ALA A 82 -28.07 24.21 -15.54
CA ALA A 82 -28.03 25.38 -14.66
C ALA A 82 -26.73 25.46 -13.85
N TYR A 83 -26.20 24.30 -13.44
CA TYR A 83 -24.90 24.20 -12.80
C TYR A 83 -23.75 24.55 -13.76
N LEU A 84 -23.75 23.97 -14.97
CA LEU A 84 -22.77 24.29 -16.01
C LEU A 84 -22.75 25.80 -16.35
N ASP A 85 -23.93 26.42 -16.43
CA ASP A 85 -24.07 27.86 -16.66
C ASP A 85 -23.51 28.69 -15.50
N LYS A 86 -23.73 28.26 -14.24
CA LYS A 86 -23.18 28.93 -13.04
C LYS A 86 -21.66 28.92 -13.03
N ILE A 87 -21.04 27.78 -13.33
CA ILE A 87 -19.57 27.67 -13.39
C ILE A 87 -19.00 28.16 -14.73
N LYS A 88 -19.87 28.56 -15.68
CA LYS A 88 -19.52 29.07 -17.01
C LYS A 88 -18.69 28.08 -17.83
N THR A 89 -19.04 26.81 -17.76
CA THR A 89 -18.32 25.71 -18.41
C THR A 89 -19.24 24.96 -19.36
N LYS A 90 -18.67 24.36 -20.40
CA LYS A 90 -19.36 23.43 -21.29
C LYS A 90 -18.58 22.13 -21.36
N VAL A 91 -19.27 21.01 -21.14
CA VAL A 91 -18.70 19.67 -21.31
C VAL A 91 -18.89 19.21 -22.75
N ASN A 92 -17.82 18.75 -23.37
CA ASN A 92 -17.73 18.28 -24.74
C ASN A 92 -17.13 16.86 -24.78
N LYS A 93 -17.24 16.23 -25.94
CA LYS A 93 -16.54 14.97 -26.21
C LYS A 93 -15.03 15.20 -26.12
N ASN A 94 -14.32 14.23 -25.55
CA ASN A 94 -12.90 14.19 -25.23
C ASN A 94 -12.48 15.03 -24.02
N ASP A 95 -13.39 15.70 -23.31
CA ASP A 95 -13.04 16.37 -22.06
C ASP A 95 -12.63 15.36 -20.98
N VAL A 96 -11.72 15.79 -20.10
CA VAL A 96 -11.28 15.03 -18.93
C VAL A 96 -11.85 15.69 -17.69
N LEU A 97 -12.64 14.96 -16.91
CA LEU A 97 -13.39 15.49 -15.79
C LEU A 97 -12.80 14.97 -14.47
N SER A 98 -12.42 15.88 -13.58
CA SER A 98 -12.29 15.61 -12.14
C SER A 98 -13.65 15.85 -11.49
N ILE A 99 -14.26 14.80 -10.94
CA ILE A 99 -15.63 14.85 -10.41
C ILE A 99 -15.58 14.57 -8.91
N TRP A 100 -16.06 15.52 -8.11
CA TRP A 100 -16.27 15.38 -6.67
C TRP A 100 -17.72 15.70 -6.33
N ARG A 101 -18.50 14.69 -5.96
CA ARG A 101 -19.96 14.81 -5.87
C ARG A 101 -20.50 15.14 -4.48
N SER A 102 -19.74 14.82 -3.44
CA SER A 102 -20.07 15.11 -2.05
C SER A 102 -18.82 15.01 -1.19
N ILE A 103 -18.80 15.73 -0.08
CA ILE A 103 -17.66 15.76 0.85
C ILE A 103 -17.27 14.38 1.41
N ASP A 104 -18.22 13.45 1.47
CA ASP A 104 -18.06 12.10 2.03
C ASP A 104 -17.77 11.03 0.98
N THR A 105 -17.65 11.40 -0.29
CA THR A 105 -17.26 10.50 -1.37
C THR A 105 -15.94 10.95 -1.96
N PRO A 106 -15.05 10.03 -2.34
CA PRO A 106 -13.79 10.43 -2.95
C PRO A 106 -13.97 10.98 -4.38
N PRO A 107 -13.17 11.99 -4.78
CA PRO A 107 -13.14 12.45 -6.16
C PRO A 107 -12.59 11.36 -7.10
N PHE A 108 -13.07 11.36 -8.34
CA PHE A 108 -12.66 10.41 -9.38
C PHE A 108 -12.53 11.10 -10.75
N ILE A 109 -11.74 10.50 -11.65
CA ILE A 109 -11.41 11.06 -12.96
C ILE A 109 -12.09 10.26 -14.08
N ARG A 110 -12.74 10.95 -15.03
CA ARG A 110 -13.41 10.33 -16.18
C ARG A 110 -13.08 11.04 -17.49
N LYS A 111 -13.05 10.31 -18.60
CA LYS A 111 -12.96 10.86 -19.95
C LYS A 111 -14.31 10.81 -20.63
N VAL A 112 -14.75 11.91 -21.23
CA VAL A 112 -16.03 12.00 -21.92
C VAL A 112 -15.91 11.41 -23.31
N SER A 113 -16.55 10.27 -23.56
CA SER A 113 -16.57 9.64 -24.88
C SER A 113 -17.72 10.15 -25.76
N ASN A 114 -18.81 10.62 -25.14
CA ASN A 114 -19.94 11.23 -25.83
C ASN A 114 -20.75 12.15 -24.91
N VAL A 115 -21.43 13.13 -25.52
CA VAL A 115 -22.39 14.01 -24.84
C VAL A 115 -23.72 13.96 -25.60
N SER A 116 -24.81 13.64 -24.91
CA SER A 116 -26.16 13.73 -25.45
C SER A 116 -27.03 14.64 -24.57
N ALA A 117 -28.10 15.18 -25.14
CA ALA A 117 -29.05 15.99 -24.39
C ALA A 117 -30.20 15.12 -23.84
N ASN A 118 -30.60 15.39 -22.60
CA ASN A 118 -31.85 14.88 -22.02
C ASN A 118 -32.65 16.05 -21.45
N GLY A 119 -33.63 16.54 -22.22
CA GLY A 119 -34.31 17.79 -21.90
C GLY A 119 -33.33 18.96 -21.92
N LYS A 120 -33.13 19.59 -20.75
CA LYS A 120 -32.15 20.68 -20.59
C LYS A 120 -30.77 20.21 -20.12
N ASP A 121 -30.64 18.98 -19.62
CA ASP A 121 -29.41 18.49 -18.99
C ASP A 121 -28.51 17.76 -19.99
N ALA A 122 -27.22 17.68 -19.65
CA ALA A 122 -26.23 16.90 -20.40
C ALA A 122 -26.14 15.47 -19.83
N ILE A 123 -26.19 14.48 -20.71
CA ILE A 123 -25.89 13.08 -20.40
C ILE A 123 -24.54 12.74 -21.01
N LEU A 124 -23.60 12.38 -20.14
CA LEU A 124 -22.23 12.05 -20.49
C LEU A 124 -22.09 10.54 -20.53
N THR A 125 -21.60 10.01 -21.66
CA THR A 125 -21.00 8.68 -21.69
C THR A 125 -19.52 8.84 -21.39
N THR A 126 -18.99 8.06 -20.47
CA THR A 126 -17.60 8.21 -20.03
C THR A 126 -16.83 6.90 -19.97
N THR A 127 -15.51 7.00 -20.05
CA THR A 127 -14.55 5.94 -19.74
C THR A 127 -13.65 6.36 -18.59
N GLN A 128 -12.88 5.41 -18.04
CA GLN A 128 -11.96 5.69 -16.94
C GLN A 128 -10.89 6.69 -17.40
N GLY A 129 -10.69 7.75 -16.61
CA GLY A 129 -9.57 8.67 -16.76
C GLY A 129 -8.47 8.39 -15.73
N THR A 130 -7.31 8.98 -15.98
CA THR A 130 -6.11 8.87 -15.15
C THR A 130 -5.60 10.27 -14.79
N LEU A 131 -4.68 10.33 -13.82
CA LEU A 131 -4.02 11.60 -13.48
C LEU A 131 -3.25 12.19 -14.67
N ALA A 132 -2.67 11.33 -15.52
CA ALA A 132 -1.99 11.73 -16.75
C ALA A 132 -2.95 12.17 -17.86
N ASP A 133 -4.26 11.97 -17.73
CA ASP A 133 -5.21 12.62 -18.64
C ASP A 133 -5.53 14.05 -18.18
N LEU A 134 -5.31 14.36 -16.90
CA LEU A 134 -5.71 15.61 -16.26
C LEU A 134 -4.56 16.63 -16.18
N ILE A 135 -3.34 16.16 -15.92
CA ILE A 135 -2.15 16.98 -15.68
C ILE A 135 -1.17 16.81 -16.85
N GLU A 136 -0.91 17.89 -17.57
CA GLU A 136 0.05 17.92 -18.67
C GLU A 136 1.48 18.07 -18.15
N HIS A 137 1.67 19.05 -17.26
CA HIS A 137 2.90 19.26 -16.50
C HIS A 137 2.56 19.41 -15.02
N GLY A 138 3.36 18.81 -14.14
CA GLY A 138 3.14 18.99 -12.71
C GLY A 138 4.35 18.57 -11.90
N ASP A 139 4.84 19.47 -11.07
CA ASP A 139 5.83 19.17 -10.04
C ASP A 139 5.24 19.49 -8.67
N PHE A 140 4.70 18.48 -7.99
CA PHE A 140 3.96 18.70 -6.74
C PHE A 140 4.26 17.65 -5.68
N LYS A 141 4.12 18.08 -4.43
CA LYS A 141 4.24 17.22 -3.25
C LYS A 141 2.94 17.19 -2.49
N LEU A 142 2.55 16.00 -2.06
CA LEU A 142 1.44 15.78 -1.14
C LEU A 142 2.04 15.33 0.19
N SER A 143 1.64 15.97 1.27
CA SER A 143 1.93 15.49 2.62
C SER A 143 0.62 15.26 3.32
N THR A 144 0.48 14.12 3.98
CA THR A 144 -0.72 13.88 4.77
C THR A 144 -0.78 14.76 6.00
N GLU A 145 0.34 15.35 6.47
CA GLU A 145 0.32 16.31 7.57
C GLU A 145 -0.75 17.39 7.39
N LEU A 146 -1.46 17.73 8.46
CA LEU A 146 -2.53 18.71 8.40
C LEU A 146 -1.96 20.13 8.36
N TYR A 147 -2.48 20.94 7.45
CA TYR A 147 -2.19 22.36 7.36
C TYR A 147 -3.40 23.14 6.84
N VAL A 148 -3.69 24.27 7.49
CA VAL A 148 -4.72 25.21 7.06
C VAL A 148 -4.19 26.63 7.16
N ASN A 149 -4.15 27.33 6.02
CA ASN A 149 -3.91 28.76 5.98
C ASN A 149 -5.24 29.52 6.22
N TYR A 150 -5.48 29.93 7.47
CA TYR A 150 -6.69 30.67 7.84
C TYR A 150 -6.81 32.07 7.20
N GLY A 151 -5.73 32.60 6.63
CA GLY A 151 -5.75 33.85 5.85
C GLY A 151 -6.35 33.69 4.45
N GLU A 152 -6.40 32.46 3.93
CA GLU A 152 -6.88 32.14 2.58
C GLU A 152 -8.31 31.59 2.60
N LYS A 153 -9.17 32.19 1.79
CA LYS A 153 -10.57 31.74 1.65
C LYS A 153 -10.77 30.76 0.50
N GLY A 154 -9.90 30.81 -0.52
CA GLY A 154 -9.99 29.92 -1.69
C GLY A 154 -9.30 28.58 -1.47
N LEU A 155 -9.91 27.49 -1.95
CA LEU A 155 -9.37 26.12 -1.82
C LEU A 155 -7.96 25.96 -2.42
N LYS A 156 -7.65 26.74 -3.47
CA LYS A 156 -6.37 26.67 -4.20
C LYS A 156 -5.14 26.81 -3.28
N ASN A 157 -5.19 27.75 -2.34
CA ASN A 157 -4.04 28.11 -1.50
C ASN A 157 -4.26 27.77 -0.02
N ARG A 158 -5.50 27.49 0.38
CA ARG A 158 -5.86 27.24 1.79
C ARG A 158 -5.12 26.04 2.38
N TYR A 159 -4.89 25.01 1.59
CA TYR A 159 -4.24 23.76 2.01
C TYR A 159 -2.88 23.56 1.33
N SER A 160 -2.19 24.64 0.98
CA SER A 160 -0.86 24.59 0.37
C SER A 160 0.13 25.45 1.14
N LYS A 161 1.33 24.92 1.36
CA LYS A 161 2.46 25.61 2.01
C LYS A 161 3.77 25.20 1.38
N ASP A 162 4.61 26.16 1.00
CA ASP A 162 5.97 25.91 0.51
C ASP A 162 6.07 24.89 -0.65
N GLY A 163 5.05 24.87 -1.54
CA GLY A 163 4.96 23.94 -2.66
C GLY A 163 4.51 22.51 -2.29
N VAL A 164 3.99 22.32 -1.07
CA VAL A 164 3.39 21.08 -0.58
C VAL A 164 1.88 21.27 -0.41
N TYR A 165 1.11 20.32 -0.91
CA TYR A 165 -0.34 20.25 -0.76
C TYR A 165 -0.69 19.33 0.39
N HIS A 166 -1.61 19.79 1.22
CA HIS A 166 -2.07 19.13 2.43
C HIS A 166 -3.55 18.73 2.30
N PRO A 167 -4.05 17.84 3.16
CA PRO A 167 -5.41 17.37 3.07
C PRO A 167 -6.41 18.49 3.30
N SER A 168 -7.50 18.50 2.53
CA SER A 168 -8.69 19.29 2.86
C SER A 168 -9.73 18.46 3.62
N VAL A 169 -9.81 17.17 3.31
CA VAL A 169 -10.80 16.24 3.88
C VAL A 169 -10.18 14.85 4.03
N VAL A 170 -10.49 14.17 5.12
CA VAL A 170 -10.21 12.75 5.35
C VAL A 170 -11.53 12.01 5.43
N ILE A 171 -11.66 10.93 4.67
CA ILE A 171 -12.84 10.06 4.62
C ILE A 171 -12.46 8.71 5.26
N PHE A 172 -13.23 8.32 6.26
CA PHE A 172 -13.07 7.07 6.99
C PHE A 172 -14.04 6.05 6.39
N SER A 173 -13.51 4.96 5.84
CA SER A 173 -14.34 3.77 5.64
C SER A 173 -14.41 3.00 6.97
N GLY A 174 -15.54 2.42 7.34
CA GLY A 174 -15.69 1.74 8.63
C GLY A 174 -16.42 2.58 9.68
N THR A 175 -17.47 1.99 10.25
CA THR A 175 -18.29 2.56 11.32
C THR A 175 -17.64 2.28 12.67
N GLU A 176 -16.88 3.24 13.22
CA GLU A 176 -16.66 3.38 14.67
C GLU A 176 -15.99 4.73 14.97
N ASP A 177 -16.77 5.81 14.85
CA ASP A 177 -17.24 6.64 15.97
C ASP A 177 -18.05 7.83 15.41
N ASN A 178 -19.16 8.17 16.06
CA ASN A 178 -20.11 9.27 15.70
C ASN A 178 -20.89 9.19 14.38
N GLY A 179 -20.73 8.16 13.55
CA GLY A 179 -21.48 8.00 12.29
C GLY A 179 -21.12 9.00 11.19
N LYS A 180 -20.17 9.92 11.44
CA LYS A 180 -19.58 10.79 10.41
C LYS A 180 -18.57 9.97 9.61
N LYS A 181 -18.72 9.96 8.28
CA LYS A 181 -17.84 9.26 7.35
C LYS A 181 -16.59 10.06 6.95
N TYR A 182 -16.47 11.30 7.42
CA TYR A 182 -15.39 12.20 7.05
C TYR A 182 -15.11 13.21 8.17
N ALA A 183 -13.93 13.84 8.10
CA ALA A 183 -13.57 15.03 8.86
C ALA A 183 -12.79 16.01 7.95
N THR A 184 -13.01 17.31 8.12
CA THR A 184 -12.17 18.33 7.44
C THR A 184 -10.86 18.54 8.18
N ALA A 185 -9.86 19.12 7.51
CA ALA A 185 -8.58 19.45 8.15
C ALA A 185 -8.76 20.40 9.36
N GLU A 186 -9.70 21.36 9.29
CA GLU A 186 -10.01 22.22 10.42
C GLU A 186 -10.63 21.46 11.60
N GLU A 187 -11.55 20.53 11.34
CA GLU A 187 -12.15 19.70 12.39
C GLU A 187 -11.12 18.82 13.08
N LEU A 188 -10.12 18.32 12.34
CA LEU A 188 -9.04 17.51 12.87
C LEU A 188 -8.02 18.35 13.65
N LEU A 189 -7.62 19.51 13.13
CA LEU A 189 -6.72 20.44 13.81
C LEU A 189 -7.33 20.98 15.12
N ALA A 190 -8.64 21.20 15.16
CA ALA A 190 -9.34 21.69 16.34
C ALA A 190 -9.37 20.67 17.50
N GLN A 191 -9.01 19.41 17.27
CA GLN A 191 -9.00 18.36 18.31
C GLN A 191 -7.72 18.38 19.16
N GLU A 192 -6.73 19.22 18.83
CA GLU A 192 -5.44 19.39 19.56
C GLU A 192 -4.61 18.11 19.77
N ALA A 193 -5.01 16.96 19.20
CA ALA A 193 -4.29 15.70 19.27
C ALA A 193 -3.19 15.60 18.20
N THR A 194 -2.12 14.85 18.49
CA THR A 194 -1.13 14.44 17.48
C THR A 194 -1.83 13.59 16.42
N TRP A 195 -2.01 14.16 15.23
CA TRP A 195 -2.72 13.52 14.13
C TRP A 195 -1.76 12.65 13.30
N HIS A 196 -2.24 11.47 12.89
CA HIS A 196 -1.60 10.57 11.92
C HIS A 196 -2.69 10.00 10.99
N ILE A 197 -2.35 9.68 9.74
CA ILE A 197 -3.32 9.03 8.83
C ILE A 197 -3.74 7.65 9.32
N PHE A 198 -2.89 6.97 10.07
CA PHE A 198 -3.23 5.74 10.74
C PHE A 198 -2.60 5.77 12.14
N ASN A 199 -3.42 5.58 13.16
CA ASN A 199 -2.97 5.46 14.53
C ASN A 199 -3.77 4.35 15.20
N LYS A 200 -3.10 3.27 15.59
CA LYS A 200 -3.74 2.14 16.25
C LYS A 200 -2.91 1.63 17.40
N ASP A 201 -3.53 1.69 18.58
CA ASP A 201 -3.14 0.95 19.76
C ASP A 201 -4.05 -0.27 19.95
N GLY A 202 -3.49 -1.33 20.51
CA GLY A 202 -4.32 -2.45 20.95
C GLY A 202 -3.54 -3.67 21.38
N ILE A 203 -4.28 -4.62 21.96
CA ILE A 203 -3.80 -5.98 22.21
C ILE A 203 -4.23 -6.84 21.03
N THR A 204 -3.24 -7.48 20.43
CA THR A 204 -3.38 -8.28 19.24
C THR A 204 -3.26 -9.76 19.60
N ASN A 205 -4.28 -10.51 19.20
CA ASN A 205 -4.33 -11.96 19.24
C ASN A 205 -4.62 -12.47 17.83
N TYR A 206 -3.61 -12.98 17.14
CA TYR A 206 -3.78 -13.59 15.82
C TYR A 206 -3.18 -14.96 15.81
N SER A 207 -3.90 -15.92 15.23
CA SER A 207 -3.34 -17.23 14.96
C SER A 207 -3.77 -17.70 13.58
N TYR A 208 -2.81 -18.20 12.83
CA TYR A 208 -3.02 -18.96 11.62
C TYR A 208 -2.91 -20.44 11.94
N GLU A 209 -3.84 -21.25 11.44
CA GLU A 209 -3.81 -22.70 11.59
C GLU A 209 -4.01 -23.38 10.23
N GLU A 210 -3.05 -24.20 9.81
CA GLU A 210 -3.19 -25.03 8.61
C GLU A 210 -2.46 -26.37 8.79
N LYS A 211 -3.16 -27.48 8.50
CA LYS A 211 -2.55 -28.81 8.32
C LYS A 211 -1.71 -29.33 9.51
N GLY A 212 -1.98 -28.86 10.74
CA GLY A 212 -1.25 -29.21 11.97
C GLY A 212 -0.19 -28.19 12.39
N LEU A 213 0.00 -27.12 11.60
CA LEU A 213 0.76 -25.93 11.97
C LEU A 213 -0.18 -24.89 12.57
N ARG A 214 0.16 -24.36 13.73
CA ARG A 214 -0.46 -23.20 14.35
C ARG A 214 0.61 -22.17 14.67
N ILE A 215 0.45 -20.96 14.15
CA ILE A 215 1.38 -19.86 14.36
C ILE A 215 0.61 -18.64 14.78
N GLY A 216 1.15 -17.82 15.68
CA GLY A 216 0.47 -16.59 16.01
C GLY A 216 1.20 -15.62 16.91
N LEU A 217 0.51 -14.52 17.16
CA LEU A 217 0.78 -13.54 18.20
C LEU A 217 -0.28 -13.73 19.28
N LYS A 218 0.15 -13.80 20.53
CA LYS A 218 -0.77 -13.92 21.66
C LYS A 218 -0.53 -12.79 22.64
N ASP A 219 -1.59 -12.05 22.98
CA ASP A 219 -1.57 -10.95 23.94
C ASP A 219 -0.45 -9.93 23.66
N VAL A 220 -0.19 -9.66 22.37
CA VAL A 220 0.87 -8.76 21.93
C VAL A 220 0.34 -7.33 21.96
N GLN A 221 0.98 -6.46 22.72
CA GLN A 221 0.71 -5.03 22.68
C GLN A 221 1.28 -4.46 21.39
N THR A 222 0.45 -3.71 20.68
CA THR A 222 0.80 -3.10 19.40
C THR A 222 0.53 -1.61 19.46
N HIS A 223 1.47 -0.84 18.93
CA HIS A 223 1.30 0.56 18.59
C HIS A 223 1.76 0.75 17.16
N THR A 224 0.92 1.37 16.33
CA THR A 224 1.26 1.70 14.95
C THR A 224 0.79 3.10 14.64
N ALA A 225 1.71 3.97 14.25
CA ALA A 225 1.42 5.33 13.78
C ALA A 225 2.08 5.53 12.41
N LEU A 226 1.34 6.07 11.44
CA LEU A 226 1.83 6.24 10.06
C LEU A 226 1.37 7.57 9.49
N ASP A 227 2.26 8.14 8.71
CA ASP A 227 2.11 9.29 7.82
C ASP A 227 2.65 8.95 6.43
N LEU A 228 2.26 9.76 5.45
CA LEU A 228 2.56 9.54 4.05
C LEU A 228 2.97 10.85 3.38
N GLU A 229 4.12 10.80 2.70
CA GLU A 229 4.60 11.84 1.80
C GLU A 229 4.64 11.29 0.37
N ILE A 230 4.12 12.03 -0.60
CA ILE A 230 4.17 11.68 -2.01
C ILE A 230 4.76 12.85 -2.80
N GLY A 231 5.78 12.61 -3.61
CA GLY A 231 6.31 13.55 -4.60
C GLY A 231 6.02 13.03 -6.01
N ILE A 232 5.47 13.88 -6.88
CA ILE A 232 5.18 13.53 -8.27
C ILE A 232 5.73 14.61 -9.19
N ASN A 233 6.49 14.18 -10.19
CA ASN A 233 6.93 15.04 -11.31
C ASN A 233 6.47 14.43 -12.64
N ILE A 234 5.61 15.16 -13.35
CA ILE A 234 5.05 14.82 -14.66
C ILE A 234 5.46 15.92 -15.65
N SER A 235 5.94 15.53 -16.83
CA SER A 235 6.25 16.45 -17.93
C SER A 235 5.73 15.86 -19.23
N TRP A 236 4.90 16.60 -19.96
CA TRP A 236 4.24 16.15 -21.20
C TRP A 236 3.54 14.80 -21.03
N PHE A 237 2.69 14.69 -20.01
CA PHE A 237 1.95 13.46 -19.66
C PHE A 237 2.84 12.25 -19.32
N LYS A 238 4.16 12.44 -19.14
CA LYS A 238 5.12 11.37 -18.80
C LYS A 238 5.63 11.56 -17.38
N LEU A 239 5.54 10.50 -16.58
CA LEU A 239 6.15 10.45 -15.26
C LEU A 239 7.68 10.58 -15.37
N ARG A 240 8.25 11.57 -14.70
CA ARG A 240 9.70 11.80 -14.63
C ARG A 240 10.27 11.30 -13.32
N ASN A 241 9.65 11.70 -12.21
CA ASN A 241 10.01 11.27 -10.87
C ASN A 241 8.76 10.93 -10.08
N PHE A 242 8.88 9.95 -9.20
CA PHE A 242 7.86 9.61 -8.23
C PHE A 242 8.53 9.21 -6.93
N ASP A 243 8.07 9.75 -5.82
CA ASP A 243 8.50 9.41 -4.48
C ASP A 243 7.26 9.11 -3.65
N CYS A 244 7.27 8.01 -2.92
CA CYS A 244 6.22 7.70 -1.95
C CYS A 244 6.89 7.17 -0.70
N TYR A 245 6.82 7.93 0.38
CA TYR A 245 7.48 7.60 1.64
C TYR A 245 6.44 7.52 2.74
N PHE A 246 6.43 6.38 3.42
CA PHE A 246 5.78 6.22 4.69
C PHE A 246 6.73 6.61 5.79
N THR A 247 6.28 7.49 6.67
CA THR A 247 6.96 7.82 7.92
C THR A 247 6.13 7.28 9.06
N GLY A 248 6.74 6.67 10.05
CA GLY A 248 5.94 6.14 11.14
C GLY A 248 6.72 5.46 12.24
N GLU A 249 5.94 5.03 13.24
CA GLU A 249 6.39 4.26 14.38
C GLU A 249 5.62 2.94 14.43
N TYR A 250 6.34 1.86 14.71
CA TYR A 250 5.75 0.55 14.92
C TYR A 250 6.37 -0.11 16.14
N LYS A 251 5.53 -0.49 17.09
CA LYS A 251 5.92 -1.18 18.32
C LYS A 251 5.15 -2.46 18.48
N LEU A 252 5.86 -3.52 18.83
CA LEU A 252 5.31 -4.81 19.20
C LEU A 252 5.94 -5.25 20.51
N ASP A 253 5.14 -5.57 21.52
CA ASP A 253 5.61 -6.14 22.76
C ASP A 253 4.76 -7.35 23.16
N GLY A 254 5.35 -8.53 23.12
CA GLY A 254 4.68 -9.77 23.52
C GLY A 254 5.23 -11.03 22.84
N PRO A 255 4.61 -12.19 23.11
CA PRO A 255 5.08 -13.46 22.60
C PRO A 255 4.60 -13.76 21.17
N LEU A 256 5.56 -14.15 20.32
CA LEU A 256 5.32 -14.91 19.10
C LEU A 256 5.34 -16.40 19.43
N PHE A 257 4.38 -17.16 18.95
CA PHE A 257 4.33 -18.61 19.14
C PHE A 257 4.24 -19.38 17.82
N VAL A 258 4.84 -20.56 17.81
CA VAL A 258 4.81 -21.54 16.72
C VAL A 258 4.60 -22.92 17.34
N GLU A 259 3.52 -23.58 16.94
CA GLU A 259 3.17 -24.95 17.33
C GLU A 259 2.98 -25.77 16.04
N TRP A 260 3.55 -26.97 15.95
CA TRP A 260 3.45 -27.82 14.77
C TRP A 260 3.40 -29.29 15.16
N ASP A 261 2.47 -30.06 14.59
CA ASP A 261 2.44 -31.54 14.71
C ASP A 261 2.17 -32.25 13.36
N VAL A 262 3.24 -32.68 12.63
CA VAL A 262 3.07 -33.30 11.29
C VAL A 262 4.16 -34.32 10.89
N LYS A 263 3.76 -35.33 10.12
CA LYS A 263 4.61 -36.45 9.64
C LYS A 263 5.65 -36.13 8.55
N ASP A 264 5.50 -35.04 7.78
CA ASP A 264 6.43 -34.42 6.80
C ASP A 264 5.62 -33.48 5.85
N LYS A 265 5.76 -32.15 5.95
CA LYS A 265 5.07 -31.18 5.06
C LYS A 265 5.82 -29.84 4.91
N SER A 266 5.62 -29.21 3.75
CA SER A 266 5.89 -27.79 3.49
C SER A 266 4.59 -26.99 3.41
N SER A 267 4.53 -25.83 4.08
CA SER A 267 3.51 -24.80 3.82
C SER A 267 4.15 -23.43 3.64
N GLY A 268 3.55 -22.61 2.78
CA GLY A 268 4.09 -21.31 2.37
C GLY A 268 2.96 -20.37 1.94
N GLY A 269 2.98 -19.13 2.41
CA GLY A 269 2.01 -18.12 1.99
C GLY A 269 2.00 -16.85 2.83
N GLU A 270 1.40 -15.81 2.25
CA GLU A 270 1.00 -14.58 2.93
C GLU A 270 -0.45 -14.71 3.37
N VAL A 271 -0.72 -14.42 4.65
CA VAL A 271 -2.05 -14.47 5.23
C VAL A 271 -2.37 -13.11 5.84
N PRO A 272 -3.42 -12.41 5.39
CA PRO A 272 -3.93 -11.23 6.08
C PRO A 272 -4.43 -11.63 7.47
N LEU A 273 -3.80 -11.10 8.51
CA LEU A 273 -4.23 -11.30 9.90
C LEU A 273 -5.36 -10.35 10.25
N VAL A 274 -5.17 -9.05 9.94
CA VAL A 274 -6.21 -8.03 10.07
C VAL A 274 -6.18 -7.06 8.92
N TYR A 275 -7.38 -6.78 8.43
CA TYR A 275 -7.65 -5.73 7.48
C TYR A 275 -8.20 -4.52 8.23
N TYR A 276 -7.53 -3.38 8.08
CA TYR A 276 -8.04 -2.12 8.60
C TYR A 276 -8.88 -1.44 7.52
N PRO A 277 -9.98 -0.77 7.89
CA PRO A 277 -10.75 -0.01 6.92
C PRO A 277 -9.89 1.03 6.19
N PRO A 278 -9.98 1.13 4.85
CA PRO A 278 -9.29 2.16 4.07
C PRO A 278 -9.56 3.58 4.55
N ILE A 279 -8.53 4.41 4.44
CA ILE A 279 -8.60 5.84 4.73
C ILE A 279 -8.36 6.58 3.44
N VAL A 280 -9.25 7.50 3.07
CA VAL A 280 -9.12 8.28 1.84
C VAL A 280 -8.86 9.74 2.19
N VAL A 281 -7.74 10.25 1.71
CA VAL A 281 -7.29 11.62 1.93
C VAL A 281 -7.50 12.41 0.65
N VAL A 282 -8.16 13.56 0.73
CA VAL A 282 -8.49 14.41 -0.43
C VAL A 282 -7.62 15.66 -0.43
N PHE A 283 -6.93 15.89 -1.54
CA PHE A 283 -5.99 17.00 -1.74
C PHE A 283 -6.47 17.96 -2.84
N PRO A 284 -6.52 19.28 -2.58
CA PRO A 284 -6.78 20.30 -3.60
C PRO A 284 -5.46 20.72 -4.28
N ILE A 285 -5.15 20.14 -5.45
CA ILE A 285 -3.85 20.36 -6.10
C ILE A 285 -3.83 21.52 -7.10
N ALA A 286 -4.97 21.89 -7.71
CA ALA A 286 -5.02 22.96 -8.70
C ALA A 286 -6.40 23.62 -8.77
N GLY A 287 -6.69 24.53 -7.83
CA GLY A 287 -7.97 25.23 -7.78
C GLY A 287 -9.14 24.29 -7.47
N PRO A 288 -10.12 24.10 -8.37
CA PRO A 288 -11.27 23.23 -8.11
C PRO A 288 -10.94 21.73 -8.25
N ILE A 289 -9.76 21.37 -8.78
CA ILE A 289 -9.36 19.97 -8.97
C ILE A 289 -8.87 19.36 -7.66
N HIS A 290 -9.51 18.25 -7.32
CA HIS A 290 -9.16 17.44 -6.17
C HIS A 290 -8.71 16.06 -6.62
N ILE A 291 -7.68 15.54 -5.96
CA ILE A 291 -7.26 14.15 -6.10
C ILE A 291 -7.44 13.44 -4.76
N SER A 292 -7.72 12.15 -4.83
CA SER A 292 -7.82 11.29 -3.66
C SER A 292 -6.57 10.42 -3.54
N VAL A 293 -6.13 10.18 -2.32
CA VAL A 293 -5.13 9.17 -1.99
C VAL A 293 -5.76 8.22 -0.99
N MET A 294 -5.95 6.97 -1.38
CA MET A 294 -6.45 5.93 -0.50
C MET A 294 -5.28 5.16 0.09
N VAL A 295 -5.29 5.01 1.40
CA VAL A 295 -4.33 4.22 2.16
C VAL A 295 -5.05 3.00 2.71
N ILE A 296 -4.50 1.82 2.44
CA ILE A 296 -5.04 0.52 2.86
C ILE A 296 -4.02 -0.13 3.80
N PRO A 297 -4.20 0.00 5.12
CA PRO A 297 -3.36 -0.68 6.08
C PRO A 297 -3.83 -2.12 6.27
N THR A 298 -2.90 -3.07 6.33
CA THR A 298 -3.20 -4.49 6.59
C THR A 298 -2.07 -5.09 7.41
N LEU A 299 -2.41 -5.77 8.50
CA LEU A 299 -1.45 -6.62 9.19
C LEU A 299 -1.44 -7.99 8.51
N THR A 300 -0.27 -8.42 8.06
CA THR A 300 -0.06 -9.66 7.32
C THR A 300 0.95 -10.54 8.04
N MET A 301 0.83 -11.85 7.84
CA MET A 301 1.80 -12.83 8.28
C MET A 301 2.30 -13.60 7.06
N ASP A 302 3.61 -13.58 6.82
CA ASP A 302 4.22 -14.48 5.86
C ASP A 302 4.83 -15.65 6.62
N CYS A 303 4.42 -16.86 6.28
CA CYS A 303 5.02 -18.08 6.81
C CYS A 303 5.51 -18.93 5.65
N ASN A 304 6.78 -19.31 5.65
CA ASN A 304 7.34 -20.36 4.80
C ASN A 304 8.04 -21.36 5.68
N ALA A 305 7.53 -22.58 5.76
CA ALA A 305 8.06 -23.56 6.69
C ALA A 305 7.94 -25.00 6.19
N HIS A 306 8.93 -25.78 6.57
CA HIS A 306 9.11 -27.19 6.29
C HIS A 306 9.38 -27.91 7.60
N ALA A 307 8.57 -28.91 7.93
CA ALA A 307 8.67 -29.59 9.22
C ALA A 307 8.30 -31.08 9.15
N LYS A 308 8.98 -31.86 9.98
CA LYS A 308 8.72 -33.27 10.23
C LYS A 308 8.89 -33.56 11.72
N GLY A 309 7.78 -33.66 12.46
CA GLY A 309 7.80 -33.86 13.91
C GLY A 309 6.77 -33.03 14.68
N THR A 310 6.91 -33.00 16.01
CA THR A 310 6.13 -32.15 16.94
C THR A 310 7.01 -31.08 17.57
N ILE A 311 6.65 -29.81 17.39
CA ILE A 311 7.41 -28.64 17.87
C ILE A 311 6.50 -27.58 18.50
N GLY A 312 6.92 -27.02 19.63
CA GLY A 312 6.35 -25.82 20.24
C GLY A 312 7.46 -24.85 20.62
N ILE A 313 7.37 -23.60 20.17
CA ILE A 313 8.30 -22.52 20.51
C ILE A 313 7.50 -21.25 20.80
N THR A 314 7.77 -20.62 21.95
CA THR A 314 7.27 -19.29 22.29
C THR A 314 8.44 -18.35 22.52
N LEU A 315 8.41 -17.18 21.87
CA LEU A 315 9.48 -16.20 21.84
C LEU A 315 8.92 -14.84 22.29
N PRO A 316 9.19 -14.41 23.53
CA PRO A 316 8.96 -13.04 23.95
C PRO A 316 9.81 -12.10 23.10
N MET A 317 9.18 -11.09 22.50
CA MET A 317 9.87 -10.06 21.74
C MET A 317 9.35 -8.67 22.11
N THR A 318 10.26 -7.72 22.11
CA THR A 318 9.98 -6.30 22.11
C THR A 318 10.66 -5.70 20.89
N PHE A 319 9.88 -5.05 20.04
CA PHE A 319 10.31 -4.37 18.84
C PHE A 319 9.80 -2.94 18.89
N ASP A 320 10.68 -1.97 18.71
CA ASP A 320 10.35 -0.56 18.55
C ASP A 320 11.09 -0.06 17.32
N SER A 321 10.39 0.53 16.37
CA SER A 321 10.97 1.10 15.17
C SER A 321 10.31 2.40 14.81
N SER A 322 11.14 3.40 14.54
CA SER A 322 10.76 4.53 13.70
C SER A 322 11.38 4.37 12.31
N PHE A 323 10.65 4.78 11.28
CA PHE A 323 11.07 4.59 9.91
C PHE A 323 10.60 5.69 8.98
N LYS A 324 11.36 5.89 7.91
CA LYS A 324 10.97 6.53 6.66
C LYS A 324 11.33 5.60 5.51
N LEU A 325 10.33 5.00 4.88
CA LEU A 325 10.53 3.96 3.87
C LEU A 325 9.56 4.11 2.72
N GLY A 326 10.01 3.75 1.52
CA GLY A 326 9.12 3.59 0.40
C GLY A 326 9.79 3.70 -0.95
N PRO A 327 9.05 3.43 -2.01
CA PRO A 327 9.60 3.41 -3.34
C PRO A 327 9.83 4.83 -3.88
N SER A 328 10.90 4.96 -4.65
CA SER A 328 11.22 6.12 -5.46
C SER A 328 11.48 5.66 -6.90
N TYR A 329 11.12 6.47 -7.86
CA TYR A 329 11.33 6.23 -9.28
C TYR A 329 11.91 7.49 -9.91
N ALA A 330 12.92 7.30 -10.76
CA ALA A 330 13.38 8.32 -11.68
C ALA A 330 13.47 7.70 -13.08
N ARG A 331 13.06 8.43 -14.12
CA ARG A 331 12.95 7.92 -15.50
C ARG A 331 14.24 7.29 -16.02
N ASP A 332 15.39 7.83 -15.62
CA ASP A 332 16.73 7.40 -16.01
C ASP A 332 17.29 6.26 -15.14
N ARG A 333 16.75 6.06 -13.93
CA ARG A 333 17.28 5.10 -12.92
C ARG A 333 16.32 3.96 -12.59
N GLY A 334 15.06 4.04 -12.99
CA GLY A 334 14.03 3.07 -12.63
C GLY A 334 13.63 3.17 -11.16
N TRP A 335 12.99 2.10 -10.66
CA TRP A 335 12.53 2.01 -9.28
C TRP A 335 13.68 1.69 -8.32
N VAL A 336 13.75 2.44 -7.23
CA VAL A 336 14.65 2.24 -6.09
C VAL A 336 13.84 2.30 -4.80
N PHE A 337 14.39 1.73 -3.73
CA PHE A 337 13.76 1.78 -2.42
C PHE A 337 14.54 2.71 -1.51
N TYR A 338 13.90 3.78 -1.05
CA TYR A 338 14.43 4.61 0.02
C TYR A 338 14.12 3.96 1.35
N LYS A 339 15.12 4.00 2.24
CA LYS A 339 14.97 3.53 3.61
C LYS A 339 15.83 4.35 4.55
N GLU A 340 15.21 4.76 5.63
CA GLU A 340 15.83 5.34 6.80
C GLU A 340 15.08 4.77 8.01
N TYR A 341 15.81 4.27 9.00
CA TYR A 341 15.19 3.62 10.14
C TYR A 341 16.06 3.77 11.37
N ASN A 342 15.39 3.90 12.51
CA ASN A 342 15.97 3.74 13.82
C ASN A 342 15.15 2.71 14.56
N HIS A 343 15.78 1.62 14.98
CA HIS A 343 15.07 0.52 15.63
C HIS A 343 15.81 0.05 16.88
N SER A 344 15.02 -0.43 17.82
CA SER A 344 15.48 -1.28 18.90
C SER A 344 14.72 -2.59 18.83
N PHE A 345 15.47 -3.70 18.91
CA PHE A 345 14.88 -5.03 18.90
C PHE A 345 15.51 -5.86 20.00
N ASN A 346 14.67 -6.40 20.87
CA ASN A 346 15.07 -7.34 21.88
C ASN A 346 14.18 -8.58 21.79
N CYS A 347 14.81 -9.73 21.67
CA CYS A 347 14.13 -11.01 21.73
C CYS A 347 15.05 -12.01 22.40
N TYR A 348 14.47 -12.85 23.25
CA TYR A 348 15.19 -13.92 23.91
C TYR A 348 14.39 -15.21 23.82
N VAL A 349 15.13 -16.33 23.79
CA VAL A 349 14.53 -17.66 23.78
C VAL A 349 14.32 -18.10 25.22
N ASP A 350 13.07 -18.27 25.63
CA ASP A 350 12.75 -18.96 26.88
C ASP A 350 12.84 -20.47 26.66
N ARG A 351 13.86 -21.09 27.27
CA ARG A 351 14.16 -22.52 27.10
C ARG A 351 13.14 -23.44 27.76
N THR A 352 12.29 -22.93 28.65
CA THR A 352 11.28 -23.73 29.35
C THR A 352 10.06 -24.05 28.47
N ASN A 353 9.90 -23.31 27.36
CA ASN A 353 8.76 -23.43 26.45
C ASN A 353 9.14 -24.02 25.08
N ILE A 354 10.20 -24.83 25.03
CA ILE A 354 10.60 -25.56 23.81
C ILE A 354 10.25 -27.03 23.98
N THR A 355 9.29 -27.52 23.19
CA THR A 355 9.03 -28.96 23.02
C THR A 355 9.50 -29.37 21.63
N TYR A 356 10.29 -30.45 21.52
CA TYR A 356 10.89 -30.85 20.24
C TYR A 356 11.01 -32.37 20.05
N SER A 357 10.61 -32.83 18.87
CA SER A 357 11.09 -34.07 18.24
C SER A 357 10.99 -33.96 16.70
N GLY A 358 12.11 -33.88 15.96
CA GLY A 358 12.18 -34.01 14.48
C GLY A 358 12.61 -32.77 13.68
N GLU A 359 12.90 -32.89 12.38
CA GLU A 359 13.53 -31.82 11.56
C GLU A 359 12.62 -30.61 11.25
N VAL A 360 13.14 -29.38 11.34
CA VAL A 360 12.40 -28.15 10.98
C VAL A 360 13.27 -27.09 10.33
N ALA A 361 12.78 -26.52 9.23
CA ALA A 361 13.25 -25.24 8.71
C ALA A 361 12.02 -24.32 8.54
N ALA A 362 11.93 -23.24 9.30
CA ALA A 362 10.76 -22.36 9.28
C ALA A 362 11.17 -20.89 9.26
N SER A 363 10.52 -20.10 8.41
CA SER A 363 10.59 -18.65 8.42
C SER A 363 9.19 -18.08 8.61
N LEU A 364 9.10 -17.12 9.51
CA LEU A 364 7.86 -16.49 9.91
C LEU A 364 8.12 -15.00 10.04
N GLY A 365 7.38 -14.18 9.32
CA GLY A 365 7.37 -12.74 9.52
C GLY A 365 5.98 -12.22 9.76
N VAL A 366 5.86 -11.27 10.66
CA VAL A 366 4.65 -10.46 10.83
C VAL A 366 4.97 -9.10 10.26
N TYR A 367 4.23 -8.70 9.24
CA TYR A 367 4.47 -7.48 8.50
C TYR A 367 3.26 -6.58 8.54
N PHE A 368 3.51 -5.33 8.90
CA PHE A 368 2.57 -4.26 8.61
C PHE A 368 2.70 -3.90 7.13
N LYS A 369 1.65 -4.16 6.35
CA LYS A 369 1.52 -3.82 4.94
C LYS A 369 0.73 -2.53 4.82
N THR A 370 1.18 -1.62 3.98
CA THR A 370 0.43 -0.43 3.60
C THR A 370 0.45 -0.28 2.10
N GLU A 371 -0.73 -0.19 1.50
CA GLU A 371 -0.92 0.06 0.07
C GLU A 371 -1.45 1.48 -0.14
N VAL A 372 -0.98 2.15 -1.19
CA VAL A 372 -1.46 3.49 -1.58
C VAL A 372 -2.09 3.39 -2.96
N ASN A 373 -3.31 3.92 -3.11
CA ASN A 373 -3.95 4.12 -4.40
C ASN A 373 -4.15 5.61 -4.64
N ILE A 374 -3.60 6.14 -5.72
CA ILE A 374 -3.66 7.57 -6.06
C ILE A 374 -4.72 7.76 -7.13
N ALA A 375 -5.74 8.56 -6.84
CA ALA A 375 -6.90 8.78 -7.69
C ALA A 375 -7.51 7.47 -8.21
N TYR A 376 -7.54 6.44 -7.35
CA TYR A 376 -7.99 5.07 -7.67
C TYR A 376 -7.21 4.36 -8.79
N CYS A 377 -6.08 4.91 -9.19
CA CYS A 377 -5.07 4.18 -9.93
C CYS A 377 -4.27 3.38 -8.91
N GLY A 378 -4.15 2.06 -9.09
CA GLY A 378 -3.35 1.23 -8.19
C GLY A 378 -1.95 1.81 -7.99
N GLY A 379 -1.40 1.73 -6.77
CA GLY A 379 -0.13 2.38 -6.45
C GLY A 379 0.84 1.52 -5.63
N PRO A 380 1.86 2.16 -5.05
CA PRO A 380 2.91 1.45 -4.34
C PRO A 380 2.38 0.79 -3.06
N PHE A 381 3.07 -0.27 -2.63
CA PHE A 381 2.89 -0.84 -1.31
C PHE A 381 4.23 -1.05 -0.61
N VAL A 382 4.22 -0.95 0.71
CA VAL A 382 5.36 -1.31 1.54
C VAL A 382 4.92 -2.24 2.66
N LYS A 383 5.78 -3.21 2.96
CA LYS A 383 5.69 -4.14 4.09
C LYS A 383 6.90 -3.95 4.97
N VAL A 384 6.67 -3.69 6.25
CA VAL A 384 7.72 -3.59 7.26
C VAL A 384 7.33 -4.41 8.48
N GLY A 385 8.27 -5.20 9.00
CA GLY A 385 8.02 -5.92 10.23
C GLY A 385 9.08 -6.96 10.57
N PRO A 386 9.09 -7.44 11.83
CA PRO A 386 10.03 -8.45 12.25
C PRO A 386 9.69 -9.80 11.64
N SER A 387 10.75 -10.59 11.42
CA SER A 387 10.66 -11.99 11.09
C SER A 387 11.67 -12.81 11.89
N VAL A 388 11.33 -14.07 12.09
CA VAL A 388 12.20 -15.10 12.65
C VAL A 388 12.35 -16.19 11.61
N SER A 389 13.57 -16.64 11.39
CA SER A 389 13.87 -17.82 10.59
C SER A 389 14.67 -18.80 11.43
N THR A 390 14.38 -20.08 11.32
CA THR A 390 15.02 -21.15 12.07
C THR A 390 15.38 -22.27 11.13
N ASP A 391 16.60 -22.77 11.28
CA ASP A 391 17.08 -23.99 10.66
C ASP A 391 17.47 -24.96 11.79
N LEU A 392 16.70 -26.03 11.94
CA LEU A 392 16.84 -27.08 12.94
C LEU A 392 17.12 -28.40 12.22
N SER A 393 18.37 -28.86 12.31
CA SER A 393 18.80 -30.15 11.75
C SER A 393 19.28 -31.07 12.88
N ALA A 394 18.63 -32.21 13.05
CA ALA A 394 19.14 -33.28 13.91
C ALA A 394 19.90 -34.29 13.05
N SER A 395 21.15 -34.58 13.41
CA SER A 395 21.95 -35.61 12.74
C SER A 395 22.31 -36.73 13.72
N VAL A 396 22.09 -37.98 13.34
CA VAL A 396 22.56 -39.15 14.10
C VAL A 396 24.06 -39.31 13.86
N VAL A 397 24.88 -39.25 14.92
CA VAL A 397 26.31 -39.59 14.84
C VAL A 397 26.45 -41.03 15.33
N THR A 398 26.59 -41.99 14.41
CA THR A 398 26.88 -43.38 14.77
C THR A 398 28.37 -43.54 15.08
N GLY A 399 28.75 -43.29 16.33
CA GLY A 399 29.96 -43.79 16.98
C GLY A 399 29.59 -44.72 18.14
N SER A 400 30.56 -45.34 18.81
CA SER A 400 30.36 -46.33 19.89
C SER A 400 29.49 -45.86 21.07
N ASP A 401 29.25 -44.56 21.17
CA ASP A 401 28.30 -43.95 22.09
C ASP A 401 27.10 -43.46 21.27
N TYR A 402 25.93 -44.08 21.45
CA TYR A 402 24.68 -43.68 20.79
C TYR A 402 24.26 -42.28 21.26
N GLN A 403 24.78 -41.25 20.58
CA GLN A 403 24.53 -39.84 20.88
C GLN A 403 23.78 -39.19 19.72
N PHE A 404 22.73 -38.43 20.06
CA PHE A 404 22.10 -37.52 19.12
C PHE A 404 22.78 -36.16 19.20
N LYS A 405 23.27 -35.67 18.06
CA LYS A 405 23.74 -34.29 17.91
C LYS A 405 22.65 -33.47 17.24
N VAL A 406 22.05 -32.56 17.99
CA VAL A 406 21.06 -31.61 17.47
C VAL A 406 21.76 -30.28 17.27
N ASN A 407 21.88 -29.85 16.02
CA ASN A 407 22.38 -28.52 15.68
C ASN A 407 21.18 -27.62 15.42
N THR A 408 21.12 -26.53 16.19
CA THR A 408 20.03 -25.56 16.09
C THR A 408 20.62 -24.19 15.81
N SER A 409 20.17 -23.57 14.72
CA SER A 409 20.47 -22.17 14.44
C SER A 409 19.19 -21.42 14.15
N GLY A 410 18.94 -20.37 14.92
CA GLY A 410 17.86 -19.43 14.68
C GLY A 410 18.42 -18.07 14.36
N LYS A 411 17.80 -17.37 13.41
CA LYS A 411 18.11 -16.01 13.02
C LYS A 411 16.86 -15.16 13.14
N PHE A 412 16.92 -14.09 13.92
CA PHE A 412 15.93 -13.03 13.84
C PHE A 412 16.34 -12.07 12.72
N LYS A 413 15.39 -11.73 11.86
CA LYS A 413 15.57 -10.81 10.75
C LYS A 413 14.52 -9.73 10.85
N LEU A 414 14.94 -8.48 10.99
CA LEU A 414 14.10 -7.38 10.57
C LEU A 414 14.21 -7.29 9.05
N ALA A 415 13.12 -7.58 8.37
CA ALA A 415 13.06 -7.59 6.92
C ALA A 415 11.83 -6.82 6.45
N GLY A 416 11.79 -6.52 5.18
CA GLY A 416 10.60 -5.94 4.59
C GLY A 416 10.54 -6.25 3.11
N LYS A 417 9.38 -5.97 2.54
CA LYS A 417 9.15 -6.07 1.11
C LYS A 417 8.58 -4.76 0.66
N THR A 418 9.03 -4.28 -0.48
CA THR A 418 8.44 -3.10 -1.12
C THR A 418 8.07 -3.48 -2.52
N GLY A 419 7.00 -2.90 -3.02
CA GLY A 419 6.58 -3.16 -4.37
C GLY A 419 5.65 -2.10 -4.87
N ALA A 420 5.21 -2.30 -6.10
CA ALA A 420 4.13 -1.55 -6.67
C ALA A 420 3.27 -2.51 -7.45
N GLU A 421 1.96 -2.33 -7.33
CA GLU A 421 0.99 -3.12 -8.05
C GLU A 421 0.01 -2.18 -8.74
N LEU A 422 0.02 -2.23 -10.08
CA LEU A 422 -0.91 -1.41 -10.85
C LEU A 422 -2.24 -2.13 -10.96
N HIS A 423 -3.29 -1.50 -10.46
CA HIS A 423 -4.66 -1.98 -10.54
C HIS A 423 -5.48 -1.12 -11.51
N ILE A 424 -6.20 -1.77 -12.43
CA ILE A 424 -7.29 -1.15 -13.22
C ILE A 424 -8.53 -2.01 -13.06
N VAL A 425 -9.62 -1.43 -12.52
CA VAL A 425 -10.94 -2.07 -12.38
C VAL A 425 -10.85 -3.46 -11.73
N GLY A 426 -10.11 -3.56 -10.62
CA GLY A 426 -9.93 -4.81 -9.87
C GLY A 426 -8.98 -5.83 -10.52
N TYR A 427 -8.37 -5.53 -11.66
CA TYR A 427 -7.34 -6.36 -12.29
C TYR A 427 -5.94 -5.81 -12.00
N SER A 428 -5.06 -6.67 -11.49
CA SER A 428 -3.63 -6.39 -11.38
C SER A 428 -2.97 -6.51 -12.76
N LEU A 429 -2.42 -5.42 -13.28
CA LEU A 429 -1.79 -5.34 -14.60
C LEU A 429 -0.29 -5.63 -14.57
N GLY A 430 0.31 -5.50 -13.39
CA GLY A 430 1.73 -5.73 -13.19
C GLY A 430 2.11 -5.48 -11.74
N LYS A 431 2.93 -6.38 -11.19
CA LYS A 431 3.48 -6.30 -9.84
C LYS A 431 4.99 -6.38 -9.90
N TRP A 432 5.66 -5.43 -9.29
CA TRP A 432 7.07 -5.56 -8.91
C TRP A 432 7.14 -5.66 -7.38
N GLU A 433 8.03 -6.51 -6.88
CA GLU A 433 8.30 -6.67 -5.46
C GLU A 433 9.80 -6.87 -5.27
N THR A 434 10.35 -6.30 -4.20
CA THR A 434 11.73 -6.46 -3.78
C THR A 434 11.76 -6.69 -2.28
N GLU A 435 12.43 -7.77 -1.87
CA GLU A 435 12.68 -8.10 -0.47
C GLU A 435 14.00 -7.48 -0.01
N TYR A 436 14.06 -7.07 1.25
CA TYR A 436 15.26 -6.51 1.86
C TYR A 436 15.39 -6.94 3.31
N VAL A 437 16.63 -7.11 3.76
CA VAL A 437 16.97 -7.36 5.17
C VAL A 437 17.55 -6.07 5.74
N LEU A 438 16.94 -5.56 6.82
CA LEU A 438 17.33 -4.33 7.50
C LEU A 438 18.30 -4.62 8.66
N ALA A 439 18.05 -5.70 9.39
CA ALA A 439 18.92 -6.20 10.45
C ALA A 439 18.77 -7.71 10.56
N GLU A 440 19.86 -8.40 10.84
CA GLU A 440 19.86 -9.83 11.10
C GLU A 440 20.70 -10.09 12.34
N LYS A 441 20.16 -10.89 13.27
CA LYS A 441 20.84 -11.28 14.49
C LYS A 441 20.68 -12.78 14.68
N ASP A 442 21.79 -13.45 14.97
CA ASP A 442 21.73 -14.84 15.43
C ASP A 442 21.00 -14.88 16.77
N ALA A 443 19.83 -15.52 16.74
CA ALA A 443 18.95 -15.67 17.89
C ALA A 443 19.51 -16.73 18.85
N TRP A 444 19.98 -17.83 18.27
CA TRP A 444 20.73 -18.88 18.94
C TRP A 444 21.53 -19.66 17.92
N ASN A 445 22.68 -20.17 18.35
CA ASN A 445 23.42 -21.21 17.65
C ASN A 445 23.89 -22.19 18.72
N LYS A 446 23.25 -23.37 18.80
CA LYS A 446 23.52 -24.34 19.86
C LYS A 446 23.56 -25.75 19.33
N GLU A 447 24.58 -26.45 19.81
CA GLU A 447 24.76 -27.88 19.69
C GLU A 447 24.35 -28.53 21.01
N PHE A 448 23.47 -29.52 20.95
CA PHE A 448 23.14 -30.36 22.10
C PHE A 448 23.50 -31.80 21.80
N ILE A 449 24.11 -32.46 22.79
CA ILE A 449 24.39 -33.89 22.77
C ILE A 449 23.39 -34.56 23.72
N VAL A 450 22.57 -35.46 23.19
CA VAL A 450 21.63 -36.25 24.00
C VAL A 450 22.13 -37.69 24.01
N ASP A 451 22.54 -38.17 25.19
CA ASP A 451 22.86 -39.58 25.43
C ASP A 451 21.58 -40.40 25.42
N MET A 452 21.52 -41.46 24.60
CA MET A 452 20.32 -42.31 24.51
C MET A 452 20.05 -43.13 25.79
N TRP A 453 21.00 -43.17 26.72
CA TRP A 453 20.92 -43.92 27.98
C TRP A 453 21.54 -43.12 29.12
N PRO A 454 20.90 -43.01 30.29
CA PRO A 454 21.56 -42.47 31.47
C PRO A 454 22.71 -43.41 31.88
N LYS A 455 23.88 -42.84 32.20
CA LYS A 455 24.99 -43.59 32.79
C LYS A 455 24.62 -44.17 34.15
#